data_AF-A0A6D2JZB1-F1
#
_entry.id   AF-A0A6D2JZB1-F1
#
_cell.length_a   1.000
_cell.length_b   1.000
_cell.length_c   1.000
_cell.angle_alpha   90.00
_cell.angle_beta   90.00
_cell.angle_gamma   90.00
#
_symmetry.space_group_name_H-M   'P 1'
#
loop_
_entity.id
_entity.type
_entity.pdbx_description
1 polymer ?
#
loop_
_entity_poly.entity_id
_entity_poly.type
_entity_poly.pdbx_seq_one_letter_code
_entity_poly.pdbx_strand_id
1 'polypeptide(L)'
;MSGGVIETDGGLAIGNNSGAQTTTLSGNETDGGLAIGNNSGAQTTTLSGNGQSLSVPSLPSNISAGLTPDKFDGTNFKQWQQKMHFFLTTLNLARYLVETKPELPSDNTDPRVLLTVENWTQGDFLCKDYIQNRLVDQLYNVYSEVKTSKELWNALEKKYKTFNVGSGKFAVAKFLNFVMLDSKPIMDQVHELQMILQEISDEGMEICETFTVNCFIEKLPPGWADFKNYLAFKQKPLTLANLTSRLQN
;
A
#
# COMPACT_ATOMS: atom_id res chain seq x y z
N MET A 1 46.38 -47.52 13.50
CA MET A 1 47.11 -47.03 12.31
C MET A 1 46.39 -45.77 11.87
N SER A 2 46.77 -44.62 12.44
CA SER A 2 47.80 -43.70 11.92
C SER A 2 47.26 -42.99 10.68
N GLY A 3 46.75 -41.77 10.82
CA GLY A 3 47.52 -40.52 10.65
C GLY A 3 46.98 -39.84 9.38
N GLY A 4 46.98 -38.53 9.15
CA GLY A 4 47.58 -37.37 9.79
C GLY A 4 47.33 -36.19 8.82
N VAL A 5 47.40 -34.99 9.38
CA VAL A 5 47.10 -33.66 8.83
C VAL A 5 48.01 -33.26 7.65
N ILE A 6 47.51 -32.41 6.75
CA ILE A 6 48.31 -31.33 6.13
C ILE A 6 47.44 -30.11 5.81
N GLU A 7 47.63 -29.05 6.60
CA GLU A 7 47.44 -27.66 6.21
C GLU A 7 48.56 -27.25 5.24
N THR A 8 48.28 -26.32 4.32
CA THR A 8 49.24 -25.31 3.89
C THR A 8 48.53 -24.01 3.55
N ASP A 9 48.86 -23.00 4.36
CA ASP A 9 48.69 -21.56 4.12
C ASP A 9 49.37 -21.10 2.83
N GLY A 10 48.87 -19.99 2.27
CA GLY A 10 49.46 -19.33 1.11
C GLY A 10 48.87 -17.95 0.84
N GLY A 11 49.10 -17.00 1.76
CA GLY A 11 48.79 -15.59 1.55
C GLY A 11 49.76 -14.92 0.56
N LEU A 12 49.24 -13.95 -0.20
CA LEU A 12 50.03 -12.91 -0.87
C LEU A 12 49.25 -11.59 -0.80
N ALA A 13 49.84 -10.62 -0.09
CA ALA A 13 49.45 -9.22 -0.06
C ALA A 13 50.65 -8.37 -0.49
N ILE A 14 50.52 -7.59 -1.58
CA ILE A 14 51.27 -6.36 -1.95
C ILE A 14 50.37 -5.64 -2.98
N GLY A 15 50.10 -4.33 -2.99
CA GLY A 15 50.58 -3.19 -2.24
C GLY A 15 49.87 -1.91 -2.72
N ASN A 16 50.01 -0.84 -1.93
CA ASN A 16 49.46 0.50 -2.12
C ASN A 16 49.95 1.23 -3.40
N ASN A 17 49.07 2.07 -3.97
CA ASN A 17 49.41 3.39 -4.52
C ASN A 17 48.10 4.19 -4.66
N SER A 18 47.74 5.16 -3.80
CA SER A 18 48.25 6.54 -3.68
C SER A 18 48.27 7.29 -5.02
N GLY A 19 47.38 8.28 -5.16
CA GLY A 19 47.33 9.15 -6.34
C GLY A 19 46.22 10.20 -6.27
N ALA A 20 46.24 11.02 -5.22
CA ALA A 20 45.51 12.29 -5.21
C ALA A 20 46.13 13.23 -6.26
N GLN A 21 45.30 13.82 -7.12
CA GLN A 21 45.63 15.07 -7.80
C GLN A 21 44.47 16.04 -7.66
N THR A 22 44.59 16.89 -6.64
CA THR A 22 44.08 18.26 -6.64
C THR A 22 44.84 19.05 -7.69
N THR A 23 44.12 19.72 -8.60
CA THR A 23 44.64 20.90 -9.30
C THR A 23 43.60 22.00 -9.19
N THR A 24 43.87 22.91 -8.26
CA THR A 24 43.33 24.26 -8.19
C THR A 24 43.96 25.09 -9.30
N LEU A 25 43.15 25.85 -10.05
CA LEU A 25 43.60 27.13 -10.60
C LEU A 25 42.46 28.15 -10.43
N SER A 26 42.76 29.17 -9.62
CA SER A 26 41.97 30.39 -9.44
C SER A 26 42.11 31.32 -10.64
N GLY A 27 41.13 32.19 -10.89
CA GLY A 27 41.32 33.36 -11.76
C GLY A 27 40.06 34.17 -12.05
N ASN A 28 39.78 35.10 -11.15
CA ASN A 28 38.88 36.27 -11.15
C ASN A 28 38.17 36.79 -12.43
N GLU A 29 36.92 37.20 -12.17
CA GLU A 29 36.25 38.50 -12.46
C GLU A 29 36.52 39.21 -13.80
N THR A 30 35.46 39.49 -14.57
CA THR A 30 34.80 40.83 -14.63
C THR A 30 33.67 40.86 -15.67
N ASP A 31 32.53 41.37 -15.18
CA ASP A 31 31.57 42.31 -15.78
C ASP A 31 31.47 42.51 -17.31
N GLY A 32 30.23 42.62 -17.80
CA GLY A 32 29.94 43.19 -19.13
C GLY A 32 28.84 42.46 -19.89
N GLY A 33 27.65 43.04 -19.93
CA GLY A 33 26.43 42.42 -20.47
C GLY A 33 26.36 42.29 -21.99
N LEU A 34 25.25 41.72 -22.45
CA LEU A 34 24.36 42.26 -23.49
C LEU A 34 23.29 41.20 -23.84
N ALA A 35 22.03 41.59 -23.72
CA ALA A 35 20.88 40.81 -24.15
C ALA A 35 20.63 40.98 -25.65
N ILE A 36 20.59 39.87 -26.41
CA ILE A 36 19.95 39.66 -27.73
C ILE A 36 19.82 38.13 -27.83
N GLY A 37 18.74 37.43 -28.22
CA GLY A 37 17.52 37.70 -28.97
C GLY A 37 17.11 36.34 -29.54
N ASN A 38 15.81 36.03 -29.53
CA ASN A 38 15.26 34.73 -29.92
C ASN A 38 15.45 34.35 -31.40
N ASN A 39 15.40 33.03 -31.61
CA ASN A 39 14.88 32.28 -32.76
C ASN A 39 15.74 32.04 -34.00
N SER A 40 15.99 30.75 -34.25
CA SER A 40 15.98 30.06 -35.56
C SER A 40 15.91 28.56 -35.23
N GLY A 41 14.91 27.76 -35.59
CA GLY A 41 14.27 27.69 -36.90
C GLY A 41 14.92 26.55 -37.70
N ALA A 42 14.66 25.29 -37.33
CA ALA A 42 14.97 24.14 -38.17
C ALA A 42 13.76 23.20 -38.20
N GLN A 43 12.92 23.39 -39.22
CA GLN A 43 12.02 22.37 -39.73
C GLN A 43 12.86 21.33 -40.48
N THR A 44 12.63 20.04 -40.23
CA THR A 44 13.02 18.99 -41.18
C THR A 44 11.98 17.88 -41.13
N THR A 45 11.10 17.94 -42.14
CA THR A 45 10.66 16.84 -43.00
C THR A 45 10.18 15.54 -42.36
N THR A 46 8.86 15.37 -42.39
CA THR A 46 8.13 14.11 -42.24
C THR A 46 8.53 13.09 -43.32
N LEU A 47 8.99 11.92 -42.89
CA LEU A 47 8.94 10.67 -43.68
C LEU A 47 8.00 9.71 -42.96
N SER A 48 6.90 9.41 -43.64
CA SER A 48 5.82 8.55 -43.17
C SER A 48 6.27 7.09 -43.17
N GLY A 49 6.21 6.45 -41.99
CA GLY A 49 6.45 5.03 -41.82
C GLY A 49 5.55 4.50 -40.70
N ASN A 50 4.54 3.72 -41.07
CA ASN A 50 3.63 3.07 -40.12
C ASN A 50 4.39 2.01 -39.31
N GLY A 51 4.87 2.38 -38.13
CA GLY A 51 5.33 1.46 -37.09
C GLY A 51 4.73 1.90 -35.76
N GLN A 52 3.95 1.04 -35.11
CA GLN A 52 3.47 1.30 -33.76
C GLN A 52 4.68 1.32 -32.82
N SER A 53 5.13 2.52 -32.47
CA SER A 53 6.08 2.74 -31.39
C SER A 53 5.34 2.50 -30.07
N LEU A 54 5.56 1.34 -29.45
CA LEU A 54 5.14 1.10 -28.08
C LEU A 54 6.15 1.80 -27.16
N SER A 55 5.71 2.92 -26.59
CA SER A 55 6.46 3.76 -25.67
C SER A 55 6.94 3.00 -24.44
N VAL A 56 8.23 3.14 -24.11
CA VAL A 56 8.84 2.70 -22.86
C VAL A 56 8.07 3.33 -21.68
N PRO A 57 7.70 2.58 -20.62
CA PRO A 57 7.05 3.17 -19.47
C PRO A 57 8.00 4.15 -18.77
N SER A 58 7.76 5.45 -18.92
CA SER A 58 8.39 6.49 -18.11
C SER A 58 7.69 6.57 -16.75
N LEU A 59 8.45 6.68 -15.65
CA LEU A 59 7.88 6.95 -14.33
C LEU A 59 7.06 8.26 -14.37
N PRO A 60 5.78 8.27 -13.98
CA PRO A 60 5.06 9.52 -13.79
C PRO A 60 5.74 10.31 -12.66
N SER A 61 6.26 11.49 -12.99
CA SER A 61 7.08 12.32 -12.09
C SER A 61 6.30 13.00 -10.95
N ASN A 62 5.08 12.55 -10.67
CA ASN A 62 4.28 13.08 -9.57
C ASN A 62 3.24 12.04 -9.11
N ILE A 63 3.67 11.08 -8.30
CA ILE A 63 2.73 10.28 -7.51
C ILE A 63 2.23 11.20 -6.40
N SER A 64 1.00 11.71 -6.54
CA SER A 64 0.35 12.48 -5.47
C SER A 64 0.41 11.69 -4.16
N ALA A 65 0.95 12.31 -3.10
CA ALA A 65 1.09 11.69 -1.78
C ALA A 65 -0.23 11.13 -1.21
N GLY A 66 -1.38 11.60 -1.72
CA GLY A 66 -2.70 11.06 -1.35
C GLY A 66 -3.04 9.68 -1.94
N LEU A 67 -2.26 9.18 -2.91
CA LEU A 67 -2.48 7.88 -3.56
C LEU A 67 -1.59 6.76 -3.02
N THR A 68 -0.53 7.09 -2.28
CA THR A 68 0.37 6.10 -1.70
C THR A 68 -0.23 5.50 -0.44
N PRO A 69 -0.35 4.16 -0.33
CA PRO A 69 -0.80 3.51 0.89
C PRO A 69 0.16 3.75 2.05
N ASP A 70 -0.36 3.72 3.27
CA ASP A 70 0.46 3.67 4.48
C ASP A 70 1.25 2.35 4.55
N LYS A 71 2.27 2.30 5.42
CA LYS A 71 2.99 1.05 5.69
C LYS A 71 2.05 0.05 6.37
N PHE A 72 2.06 -1.18 5.88
CA PHE A 72 1.34 -2.31 6.45
C PHE A 72 2.08 -2.88 7.65
N ASP A 73 1.41 -2.92 8.78
CA ASP A 73 1.91 -3.45 10.06
C ASP A 73 1.34 -4.84 10.40
N GLY A 74 0.45 -5.38 9.57
CA GLY A 74 -0.26 -6.64 9.82
C GLY A 74 -1.73 -6.48 10.18
N THR A 75 -2.22 -5.25 10.40
CA THR A 75 -3.61 -4.96 10.77
C THR A 75 -4.42 -4.41 9.59
N ASN A 76 -5.76 -4.54 9.65
CA ASN A 76 -6.67 -3.97 8.63
C ASN A 76 -6.31 -4.35 7.18
N PHE A 77 -5.87 -5.60 6.98
CA PHE A 77 -5.32 -6.06 5.70
C PHE A 77 -6.25 -5.78 4.51
N LYS A 78 -7.57 -5.99 4.65
CA LYS A 78 -8.55 -5.72 3.58
C LYS A 78 -8.49 -4.28 3.07
N GLN A 79 -8.38 -3.31 3.98
CA GLN A 79 -8.30 -1.89 3.63
C GLN A 79 -6.95 -1.54 3.02
N TRP A 80 -5.85 -2.00 3.63
CA TRP A 80 -4.51 -1.79 3.09
C TRP A 80 -4.36 -2.41 1.70
N GLN A 81 -4.84 -3.64 1.53
CA GLN A 81 -4.82 -4.38 0.28
C GLN A 81 -5.55 -3.63 -0.84
N GLN A 82 -6.75 -3.10 -0.57
CA GLN A 82 -7.51 -2.30 -1.54
C GLN A 82 -6.74 -1.04 -1.95
N LYS A 83 -6.21 -0.28 -0.98
CA LYS A 83 -5.38 0.90 -1.25
C LYS A 83 -4.14 0.55 -2.08
N MET A 84 -3.46 -0.53 -1.74
CA MET A 84 -2.26 -1.00 -2.44
C MET A 84 -2.57 -1.45 -3.87
N HIS A 85 -3.65 -2.20 -4.06
CA HIS A 85 -4.09 -2.62 -5.40
C HIS A 85 -4.43 -1.42 -6.28
N PHE A 86 -5.16 -0.43 -5.74
CA PHE A 86 -5.47 0.80 -6.45
C PHE A 86 -4.20 1.57 -6.82
N PHE A 87 -3.26 1.71 -5.89
CA PHE A 87 -1.96 2.33 -6.14
C PHE A 87 -1.16 1.63 -7.25
N LEU A 88 -1.11 0.29 -7.26
CA LEU A 88 -0.45 -0.45 -8.34
C LEU A 88 -1.18 -0.32 -9.68
N THR A 89 -2.50 -0.12 -9.65
CA THR A 89 -3.30 0.10 -10.86
C THR A 89 -2.97 1.46 -11.49
N THR A 90 -2.83 2.52 -10.70
CA THR A 90 -2.44 3.85 -11.22
C THR A 90 -1.02 3.85 -11.82
N LEU A 91 -0.16 2.94 -11.36
CA LEU A 91 1.17 2.70 -11.91
C LEU A 91 1.21 1.71 -13.08
N ASN A 92 0.06 1.14 -13.49
CA ASN A 92 -0.05 0.09 -14.51
C ASN A 92 0.74 -1.19 -14.18
N LEU A 93 0.84 -1.52 -12.89
CA LEU A 93 1.57 -2.68 -12.36
C LEU A 93 0.65 -3.79 -11.82
N ALA A 94 -0.66 -3.53 -11.70
CA ALA A 94 -1.62 -4.49 -11.12
C ALA A 94 -1.61 -5.87 -11.82
N ARG A 95 -1.30 -5.93 -13.12
CA ARG A 95 -1.24 -7.19 -13.87
C ARG A 95 -0.23 -8.20 -13.31
N TYR A 96 0.87 -7.73 -12.72
CA TYR A 96 1.93 -8.60 -12.18
C TYR A 96 1.50 -9.31 -10.88
N LEU A 97 0.37 -8.92 -10.28
CA LEU A 97 -0.22 -9.63 -9.14
C LEU A 97 -0.89 -10.95 -9.55
N VAL A 98 -1.28 -11.08 -10.82
CA VAL A 98 -2.10 -12.19 -11.32
C VAL A 98 -1.42 -12.98 -12.44
N GLU A 99 -0.70 -12.30 -13.33
CA GLU A 99 -0.01 -12.92 -14.45
C GLU A 99 1.19 -13.74 -13.98
N THR A 100 1.49 -14.82 -14.70
CA THR A 100 2.74 -15.57 -14.53
C THR A 100 3.77 -15.09 -15.54
N LYS A 101 5.04 -15.27 -15.20
CA LYS A 101 6.13 -15.00 -16.13
C LYS A 101 5.89 -15.77 -17.44
N PRO A 102 6.00 -15.12 -18.62
CA PRO A 102 5.87 -15.81 -19.90
C PRO A 102 6.91 -16.92 -20.02
N GLU A 103 6.49 -18.11 -20.46
CA GLU A 103 7.38 -19.24 -20.70
C GLU A 103 8.11 -19.06 -22.04
N LEU A 104 9.43 -19.29 -22.02
CA LEU A 104 10.29 -19.28 -23.19
C LEU A 104 10.71 -20.72 -23.52
N PRO A 105 10.53 -21.18 -24.76
CA PRO A 105 11.21 -22.39 -25.22
C PRO A 105 12.73 -22.18 -25.18
N SER A 106 13.47 -23.16 -24.67
CA SER A 106 14.92 -23.07 -24.40
C SER A 106 15.77 -22.67 -25.61
N ASP A 107 15.28 -22.95 -26.82
CA ASP A 107 16.00 -22.71 -28.08
C ASP A 107 15.60 -21.39 -28.77
N ASN A 108 14.69 -20.61 -28.16
CA ASN A 108 14.19 -19.38 -28.77
C ASN A 108 15.15 -18.21 -28.58
N THR A 109 15.79 -17.81 -29.68
CA THR A 109 16.71 -16.68 -29.77
C THR A 109 16.08 -15.42 -30.40
N ASP A 110 14.76 -15.40 -30.64
CA ASP A 110 14.08 -14.22 -31.20
C ASP A 110 14.23 -13.03 -30.22
N PRO A 111 14.94 -11.96 -30.62
CA PRO A 111 15.17 -10.79 -29.78
C PRO A 111 13.87 -10.14 -29.27
N ARG A 112 12.77 -10.26 -30.02
CA ARG A 112 11.46 -9.70 -29.63
C ARG A 112 10.85 -10.45 -28.44
N VAL A 113 11.05 -11.76 -28.38
CA VAL A 113 10.54 -12.60 -27.30
C VAL A 113 11.40 -12.42 -26.05
N LEU A 114 12.73 -12.32 -26.21
CA LEU A 114 13.64 -11.99 -25.11
C LEU A 114 13.31 -10.63 -24.48
N LEU A 115 13.13 -9.59 -25.31
CA LEU A 115 12.74 -8.25 -24.85
C LEU A 115 11.39 -8.27 -24.11
N THR A 116 10.43 -9.09 -24.56
CA THR A 116 9.14 -9.23 -23.89
C THR A 116 9.29 -9.80 -22.47
N VAL A 117 10.16 -10.81 -22.30
CA VAL A 117 10.42 -11.43 -20.99
C VAL A 117 11.24 -10.52 -20.08
N GLU A 118 12.18 -9.76 -20.63
CA GLU A 118 12.94 -8.75 -19.89
C GLU A 118 12.02 -7.64 -19.38
N ASN A 119 11.17 -7.08 -20.26
CA ASN A 119 10.17 -6.07 -19.89
C ASN A 119 9.21 -6.58 -18.81
N TRP A 120 8.78 -7.84 -18.91
CA TRP A 120 7.95 -8.46 -17.89
C TRP A 120 8.71 -8.57 -16.56
N THR A 121 9.96 -9.02 -16.58
CA THR A 121 10.80 -9.20 -15.38
C THR A 121 11.06 -7.86 -14.69
N GLN A 122 11.29 -6.79 -15.46
CA GLN A 122 11.45 -5.45 -14.90
C GLN A 122 10.17 -4.93 -14.26
N GLY A 123 9.02 -5.15 -14.91
CA GLY A 123 7.72 -4.75 -14.36
C GLY A 123 7.34 -5.52 -13.09
N ASP A 124 7.62 -6.83 -13.05
CA ASP A 124 7.44 -7.63 -11.83
C ASP A 124 8.39 -7.18 -10.72
N PHE A 125 9.66 -6.90 -11.03
CA PHE A 125 10.60 -6.37 -10.05
C PHE A 125 10.09 -5.06 -9.41
N LEU A 126 9.62 -4.11 -10.21
CA LEU A 126 9.07 -2.85 -9.72
C LEU A 126 7.80 -3.05 -8.88
N CYS A 127 6.87 -3.89 -9.35
CA CYS A 127 5.64 -4.17 -8.61
C CYS A 127 5.95 -4.75 -7.23
N LYS A 128 6.88 -5.71 -7.17
CA LYS A 128 7.35 -6.31 -5.91
C LYS A 128 7.98 -5.26 -5.00
N ASP A 129 8.88 -4.44 -5.53
CA ASP A 129 9.55 -3.37 -4.79
C ASP A 129 8.55 -2.38 -4.17
N TYR A 130 7.53 -1.96 -4.93
CA TYR A 130 6.48 -1.09 -4.39
C TYR A 130 5.71 -1.74 -3.24
N ILE A 131 5.36 -3.03 -3.35
CA ILE A 131 4.69 -3.75 -2.26
C ILE A 131 5.60 -3.83 -1.04
N GLN A 132 6.85 -4.25 -1.22
CA GLN A 132 7.81 -4.43 -0.13
C GLN A 132 8.07 -3.11 0.60
N ASN A 133 8.26 -2.00 -0.12
CA ASN A 133 8.44 -0.66 0.47
C ASN A 133 7.20 -0.13 1.21
N ARG A 134 6.06 -0.81 1.10
CA ARG A 134 4.84 -0.53 1.87
C ARG A 134 4.63 -1.52 3.01
N LEU A 135 5.62 -2.33 3.35
CA LEU A 135 5.65 -3.14 4.55
C LEU A 135 6.47 -2.43 5.64
N VAL A 136 6.12 -2.66 6.91
CA VAL A 136 7.05 -2.37 8.03
C VAL A 136 8.26 -3.29 7.95
N ASP A 137 9.39 -2.85 8.51
CA ASP A 137 10.69 -3.51 8.32
C ASP A 137 10.68 -4.99 8.76
N GLN A 138 9.93 -5.31 9.82
CA GLN A 138 9.76 -6.69 10.29
C GLN A 138 9.10 -7.59 9.24
N LEU A 139 8.09 -7.08 8.53
CA LEU A 139 7.41 -7.81 7.46
C LEU A 139 8.24 -7.82 6.18
N TYR A 140 8.91 -6.70 5.85
CA TYR A 140 9.84 -6.62 4.73
C TYR A 140 10.86 -7.76 4.79
N ASN A 141 11.50 -7.96 5.95
CA ASN A 141 12.53 -8.98 6.12
C ASN A 141 11.98 -10.38 5.87
N VAL A 142 10.79 -10.70 6.37
CA VAL A 142 10.12 -12.00 6.15
C VAL A 142 9.80 -12.26 4.68
N TYR A 143 9.45 -11.21 3.93
CA TYR A 143 9.01 -11.32 2.54
C TYR A 143 10.07 -10.92 1.51
N SER A 144 11.30 -10.63 1.96
CA SER A 144 12.39 -10.11 1.13
C SER A 144 12.81 -11.11 0.03
N GLU A 145 12.84 -12.40 0.37
CA GLU A 145 13.29 -13.50 -0.51
C GLU A 145 12.21 -13.99 -1.49
N VAL A 146 10.98 -13.46 -1.42
CA VAL A 146 9.91 -13.87 -2.34
C VAL A 146 10.26 -13.45 -3.77
N LYS A 147 10.10 -14.40 -4.72
CA LYS A 147 10.67 -14.26 -6.07
C LYS A 147 9.86 -13.33 -6.96
N THR A 148 8.53 -13.40 -6.88
CA THR A 148 7.63 -12.64 -7.77
C THR A 148 6.62 -11.82 -6.99
N SER A 149 6.08 -10.78 -7.62
CA SER A 149 5.01 -9.95 -7.03
C SER A 149 3.77 -10.78 -6.74
N LYS A 150 3.43 -11.72 -7.64
CA LYS A 150 2.31 -12.65 -7.48
C LYS A 150 2.47 -13.55 -6.27
N GLU A 151 3.65 -14.17 -6.09
CA GLU A 151 3.92 -14.99 -4.91
C GLU A 151 3.82 -14.17 -3.62
N LEU A 152 4.35 -12.94 -3.63
CA LEU A 152 4.30 -12.02 -2.49
C LEU A 152 2.85 -11.67 -2.13
N TRP A 153 2.07 -11.26 -3.14
CA TRP A 153 0.66 -10.91 -2.98
C TRP A 153 -0.14 -12.08 -2.42
N ASN A 154 0.04 -13.29 -2.97
CA ASN A 154 -0.62 -14.50 -2.51
C ASN A 154 -0.21 -14.90 -1.09
N ALA A 155 1.06 -14.73 -0.72
CA ALA A 155 1.54 -15.02 0.63
C ALA A 155 0.93 -14.07 1.67
N LEU A 156 0.80 -12.78 1.33
CA LEU A 156 0.12 -11.79 2.16
C LEU A 156 -1.38 -12.11 2.30
N GLU A 157 -2.06 -12.40 1.19
CA GLU A 157 -3.47 -12.83 1.23
C GLU A 157 -3.66 -14.05 2.12
N LYS A 158 -2.87 -15.11 1.88
CA LYS A 158 -2.99 -16.36 2.64
C LYS A 158 -2.83 -16.15 4.14
N LYS A 159 -1.92 -15.28 4.57
CA LYS A 159 -1.62 -15.04 5.99
C LYS A 159 -2.62 -14.10 6.65
N TYR A 160 -3.02 -13.01 5.97
CA TYR A 160 -3.74 -11.91 6.60
C TYR A 160 -5.22 -11.81 6.23
N LYS A 161 -5.66 -12.44 5.13
CA LYS A 161 -7.08 -12.46 4.73
C LYS A 161 -7.97 -13.16 5.75
N THR A 162 -7.45 -14.20 6.42
CA THR A 162 -8.15 -14.94 7.47
C THR A 162 -7.85 -14.42 8.88
N PHE A 163 -6.71 -13.73 9.09
CA PHE A 163 -6.35 -13.19 10.40
C PHE A 163 -7.32 -12.09 10.86
N ASN A 164 -7.84 -11.28 9.93
CA ASN A 164 -8.89 -10.29 10.22
C ASN A 164 -10.31 -10.90 10.37
N VAL A 165 -10.51 -12.17 10.00
CA VAL A 165 -11.72 -12.93 10.39
C VAL A 165 -11.62 -13.36 11.87
N GLY A 166 -10.42 -13.30 12.47
CA GLY A 166 -10.16 -13.63 13.87
C GLY A 166 -10.32 -12.45 14.85
N SER A 167 -10.13 -11.19 14.41
CA SER A 167 -10.45 -10.01 15.22
C SER A 167 -11.96 -9.86 15.46
N GLY A 168 -12.74 -10.43 14.55
CA GLY A 168 -14.18 -10.55 14.65
C GLY A 168 -14.71 -11.36 15.84
N LYS A 169 -13.94 -12.35 16.29
CA LYS A 169 -14.20 -13.08 17.54
C LYS A 169 -14.25 -12.15 18.77
N PHE A 170 -13.69 -10.95 18.65
CA PHE A 170 -13.80 -9.91 19.67
C PHE A 170 -14.76 -8.78 19.29
N ALA A 171 -15.22 -8.65 18.05
CA ALA A 171 -16.13 -7.57 17.64
C ALA A 171 -17.48 -7.68 18.36
N VAL A 172 -18.05 -8.89 18.46
CA VAL A 172 -19.26 -9.14 19.27
C VAL A 172 -19.01 -8.82 20.75
N ALA A 173 -17.86 -9.24 21.29
CA ALA A 173 -17.51 -8.96 22.68
C ALA A 173 -17.31 -7.44 22.93
N LYS A 174 -16.65 -6.73 22.02
CA LYS A 174 -16.50 -5.26 22.05
C LYS A 174 -17.86 -4.59 22.01
N PHE A 175 -18.73 -5.01 21.10
CA PHE A 175 -20.09 -4.47 20.99
C PHE A 175 -20.87 -4.66 22.29
N LEU A 176 -20.90 -5.88 22.83
CA LEU A 176 -21.62 -6.19 24.07
C LEU A 176 -21.08 -5.37 25.26
N ASN A 177 -19.76 -5.26 25.39
CA ASN A 177 -19.11 -4.55 26.50
C ASN A 177 -18.97 -3.03 26.29
N PHE A 178 -19.33 -2.49 25.13
CA PHE A 178 -19.24 -1.05 24.86
C PHE A 178 -20.20 -0.26 25.75
N VAL A 179 -19.69 0.77 26.43
CA VAL A 179 -20.48 1.69 27.26
C VAL A 179 -20.05 3.11 26.92
N MET A 180 -21.01 3.98 26.60
CA MET A 180 -20.71 5.40 26.38
C MET A 180 -20.51 6.12 27.70
N LEU A 181 -19.57 7.07 27.70
CA LEU A 181 -19.19 7.87 28.84
C LEU A 181 -19.61 9.33 28.61
N ASP A 182 -20.12 9.98 29.66
CA ASP A 182 -20.50 11.41 29.63
C ASP A 182 -19.29 12.32 29.38
N SER A 183 -18.07 11.85 29.69
CA SER A 183 -16.83 12.61 29.54
C SER A 183 -16.32 12.71 28.10
N LYS A 184 -16.93 11.99 27.15
CA LYS A 184 -16.52 11.94 25.74
C LYS A 184 -17.62 12.50 24.84
N PRO A 185 -17.28 13.14 23.72
CA PRO A 185 -18.28 13.57 22.73
C PRO A 185 -19.15 12.39 22.29
N ILE A 186 -20.47 12.57 22.30
CA ILE A 186 -21.42 11.49 21.97
C ILE A 186 -21.23 10.99 20.53
N MET A 187 -20.91 11.89 19.61
CA MET A 187 -20.74 11.55 18.20
C MET A 187 -19.51 10.69 17.94
N ASP A 188 -18.40 10.92 18.63
CA ASP A 188 -17.21 10.07 18.47
C ASP A 188 -17.51 8.64 18.91
N GLN A 189 -18.25 8.49 20.01
CA GLN A 189 -18.67 7.19 20.55
C GLN A 189 -19.71 6.50 19.67
N VAL A 190 -20.60 7.25 19.01
CA VAL A 190 -21.54 6.73 17.99
C VAL A 190 -20.77 6.17 16.80
N HIS A 191 -19.77 6.88 16.30
CA HIS A 191 -18.93 6.38 15.19
C HIS A 191 -18.14 5.14 15.59
N GLU A 192 -17.58 5.11 16.80
CA GLU A 192 -16.87 3.93 17.31
C GLU A 192 -17.80 2.70 17.35
N LEU A 193 -19.03 2.86 17.85
CA LEU A 193 -20.01 1.78 17.88
C LEU A 193 -20.47 1.34 16.48
N GLN A 194 -20.60 2.27 15.53
CA GLN A 194 -20.87 1.96 14.12
C GLN A 194 -19.73 1.16 13.47
N MET A 195 -18.47 1.50 13.77
CA MET A 195 -17.31 0.73 13.28
C MET A 195 -17.35 -0.71 13.80
N ILE A 196 -17.68 -0.92 15.08
CA ILE A 196 -17.81 -2.27 15.65
C ILE A 196 -18.94 -3.06 14.95
N LEU A 197 -20.08 -2.44 14.66
CA LEU A 197 -21.16 -3.09 13.90
C LEU A 197 -20.75 -3.44 12.48
N GLN A 198 -19.95 -2.59 11.83
CA GLN A 198 -19.41 -2.90 10.51
C GLN A 198 -18.43 -4.09 10.58
N GLU A 199 -17.59 -4.19 11.61
CA GLU A 199 -16.74 -5.37 11.85
C GLU A 199 -17.59 -6.65 11.97
N ILE A 200 -18.68 -6.62 12.75
CA ILE A 200 -19.62 -7.74 12.89
C ILE A 200 -20.28 -8.11 11.55
N SER A 201 -20.71 -7.11 10.78
CA SER A 201 -21.30 -7.31 9.45
C SER A 201 -20.30 -7.90 8.46
N ASP A 202 -19.03 -7.50 8.53
CA ASP A 202 -17.95 -8.01 7.67
C ASP A 202 -17.65 -9.51 7.93
N GLU A 203 -18.03 -10.03 9.10
CA GLU A 203 -18.01 -11.47 9.42
C GLU A 203 -19.25 -12.24 8.93
N GLY A 204 -20.23 -11.55 8.33
CA GLY A 204 -21.48 -12.15 7.86
C GLY A 204 -22.57 -12.25 8.93
N MET A 205 -22.40 -11.60 10.09
CA MET A 205 -23.45 -11.47 11.09
C MET A 205 -24.31 -10.25 10.78
N GLU A 206 -25.44 -10.46 10.09
CA GLU A 206 -26.42 -9.40 9.87
C GLU A 206 -27.24 -9.13 11.14
N ILE A 207 -27.28 -7.86 11.55
CA ILE A 207 -28.07 -7.39 12.68
C ILE A 207 -29.19 -6.51 12.13
N CYS A 208 -30.44 -6.78 12.52
CA CYS A 208 -31.56 -5.97 12.05
C CYS A 208 -31.51 -4.55 12.63
N GLU A 209 -31.97 -3.56 11.84
CA GLU A 209 -31.88 -2.14 12.20
C GLU A 209 -32.56 -1.83 13.54
N THR A 210 -33.71 -2.44 13.81
CA THR A 210 -34.44 -2.27 15.07
C THR A 210 -33.59 -2.67 16.29
N PHE A 211 -32.86 -3.78 16.20
CA PHE A 211 -31.99 -4.24 17.28
C PHE A 211 -30.82 -3.27 17.47
N THR A 212 -30.19 -2.85 16.37
CA THR A 212 -29.11 -1.86 16.37
C THR A 212 -29.54 -0.57 17.07
N VAL A 213 -30.70 -0.01 16.71
CA VAL A 213 -31.22 1.22 17.31
C VAL A 213 -31.46 1.06 18.81
N ASN A 214 -32.07 -0.05 19.24
CA ASN A 214 -32.28 -0.32 20.66
C ASN A 214 -30.94 -0.45 21.42
N CYS A 215 -29.94 -1.12 20.84
CA CYS A 215 -28.61 -1.20 21.45
C CYS A 215 -27.93 0.16 21.59
N PHE A 216 -28.08 1.06 20.62
CA PHE A 216 -27.54 2.41 20.72
C PHE A 216 -28.19 3.18 21.87
N ILE A 217 -29.53 3.10 21.99
CA ILE A 217 -30.28 3.73 23.08
C ILE A 217 -29.81 3.18 24.43
N GLU A 218 -29.71 1.86 24.57
CA GLU A 218 -29.24 1.23 25.81
C GLU A 218 -27.82 1.67 26.19
N LYS A 219 -26.95 1.89 25.19
CA LYS A 219 -25.56 2.27 25.42
C LYS A 219 -25.33 3.77 25.65
N LEU A 220 -26.33 4.64 25.50
CA LEU A 220 -26.13 6.08 25.75
C LEU A 220 -25.65 6.34 27.18
N PRO A 221 -24.87 7.41 27.40
CA PRO A 221 -24.34 7.76 28.71
C PRO A 221 -25.43 7.98 29.77
N PRO A 222 -25.11 7.85 31.07
CA PRO A 222 -26.03 8.17 32.16
C PRO A 222 -26.65 9.56 32.08
N GLY A 223 -25.90 10.58 31.63
CA GLY A 223 -26.41 11.95 31.44
C GLY A 223 -27.52 12.08 30.39
N TRP A 224 -27.77 11.04 29.59
CA TRP A 224 -28.82 11.00 28.56
C TRP A 224 -30.08 10.23 29.01
N ALA A 225 -30.26 9.97 30.30
CA ALA A 225 -31.39 9.19 30.83
C ALA A 225 -32.77 9.76 30.43
N ASP A 226 -32.95 11.08 30.50
CA ASP A 226 -34.22 11.72 30.12
C ASP A 226 -34.51 11.55 28.62
N PHE A 227 -33.47 11.59 27.79
CA PHE A 227 -33.58 11.33 26.36
C PHE A 227 -33.91 9.86 26.07
N LYS A 228 -33.28 8.90 26.77
CA LYS A 228 -33.65 7.48 26.68
C LYS A 228 -35.13 7.28 27.01
N ASN A 229 -35.60 7.88 28.11
CA ASN A 229 -37.00 7.80 28.53
C ASN A 229 -37.93 8.37 27.45
N TYR A 230 -37.62 9.54 26.90
CA TYR A 230 -38.38 10.15 25.81
C TYR A 230 -38.47 9.23 24.57
N LEU A 231 -37.39 8.55 24.20
CA LEU A 231 -37.39 7.60 23.09
C LEU A 231 -38.25 6.37 23.38
N ALA A 232 -38.24 5.86 24.61
CA ALA A 232 -39.08 4.72 25.02
C ALA A 232 -40.59 5.03 24.91
N PHE A 233 -40.99 6.28 25.16
CA PHE A 233 -42.39 6.70 25.03
C PHE A 233 -42.82 6.97 23.58
N LYS A 234 -41.89 7.13 22.63
CA LYS A 234 -42.22 7.40 21.22
C LYS A 234 -42.42 6.09 20.43
N GLN A 235 -43.68 5.81 20.08
CA GLN A 235 -44.06 4.64 19.26
C GLN A 235 -43.72 4.74 17.76
N LYS A 236 -42.99 5.76 17.31
CA LYS A 236 -42.62 5.85 15.88
C LYS A 236 -41.42 4.95 15.61
N PRO A 237 -41.42 4.16 14.52
CA PRO A 237 -40.25 3.38 14.13
C PRO A 237 -39.06 4.33 13.98
N LEU A 238 -38.01 4.04 14.73
CA LEU A 238 -36.79 4.84 14.78
C LEU A 238 -35.72 4.13 13.96
N THR A 239 -35.16 4.83 12.97
CA THR A 239 -34.03 4.36 12.17
C THR A 239 -32.73 4.87 12.77
N LEU A 240 -31.60 4.25 12.40
CA LEU A 240 -30.29 4.68 12.91
C LEU A 240 -29.96 6.12 12.51
N ALA A 241 -30.35 6.54 11.30
CA ALA A 241 -30.19 7.91 10.83
C ALA A 241 -31.03 8.93 11.65
N ASN A 242 -32.26 8.57 11.98
CA ASN A 242 -33.15 9.40 12.80
C ASN A 242 -32.65 9.50 14.26
N LEU A 243 -32.04 8.44 14.80
CA LEU A 243 -31.40 8.50 16.11
C LEU A 243 -30.16 9.40 16.07
N THR A 244 -29.28 9.19 15.10
CA THR A 244 -28.00 9.93 14.99
C THR A 244 -28.23 11.44 14.83
N SER A 245 -29.18 11.85 13.98
CA SER A 245 -29.55 13.26 13.81
C SER A 245 -30.12 13.90 15.09
N ARG A 246 -30.76 13.13 15.96
CA ARG A 246 -31.23 13.62 17.27
C ARG A 246 -30.14 13.67 18.33
N LEU A 247 -29.04 12.93 18.17
CA LEU A 247 -27.88 12.99 19.07
C LEU A 247 -26.94 14.16 18.71
N GLN A 248 -27.04 14.70 17.50
CA GLN A 248 -26.26 15.85 17.03
C GLN A 248 -26.84 17.21 17.41
N ASN A 249 -28.14 17.27 17.74
CA ASN A 249 -28.88 18.49 18.08
C ASN A 249 -29.12 18.58 19.58
#